data_AF-A0AAV7U8S5-F1
#
_entry.id   AF-A0AAV7U8S5-F1
#
_cell.length_a   1.000
_cell.length_b   1.000
_cell.length_c   1.000
_cell.angle_alpha   90.00
_cell.angle_beta   90.00
_cell.angle_gamma   90.00
#
_symmetry.space_group_name_H-M   'P 1'
#
loop_
_entity.id
_entity.type
_entity.pdbx_description
1 polymer ?
#
loop_
_entity_poly.entity_id
_entity_poly.type
_entity_poly.pdbx_seq_one_letter_code
_entity_poly.pdbx_strand_id
1 'polypeptide(L)'
;MFDDILHAVQSVKSTLDPKIDALCIGMGHLREEDKRLKERVASAEGEVAELRPPLAAATQHVTDLQREVLRLHQWLEDQEGRACRNNIRVVGLPEQEGSPNMDLYMEQWLAQTVLQGKQSSFFSSGKSAQGGVVRGGATRTAPGARRRPLPLNRPSWKRIRPVQR
;
A
#
# COMPACT_ATOMS: atom_id res chain seq x y z
N MET A 1 -79.71 8.70 -51.59
CA MET A 1 -79.70 8.04 -50.26
C MET A 1 -78.91 6.73 -50.27
N PHE A 2 -79.27 5.72 -51.08
CA PHE A 2 -78.52 4.45 -51.10
C PHE A 2 -77.10 4.60 -51.67
N ASP A 3 -76.94 5.39 -52.75
CA ASP A 3 -75.62 5.67 -53.34
C ASP A 3 -74.69 6.46 -52.40
N ASP A 4 -75.26 7.39 -51.62
CA ASP A 4 -74.50 8.18 -50.64
C ASP A 4 -73.93 7.29 -49.52
N ILE A 5 -74.72 6.30 -49.08
CA ILE A 5 -74.30 5.31 -48.08
C ILE A 5 -73.20 4.41 -48.66
N LEU A 6 -73.34 3.96 -49.90
CA LEU A 6 -72.34 3.12 -50.56
C LEU A 6 -71.01 3.86 -50.72
N HIS A 7 -71.05 5.13 -51.13
CA HIS A 7 -69.87 5.99 -51.25
C HIS A 7 -69.19 6.21 -49.88
N ALA A 8 -69.97 6.45 -48.82
CA ALA A 8 -69.43 6.61 -47.47
C ALA A 8 -68.73 5.34 -46.97
N VAL A 9 -69.32 4.16 -47.19
CA VAL A 9 -68.70 2.87 -46.83
C VAL A 9 -67.41 2.63 -47.59
N GLN A 10 -67.38 2.93 -48.90
CA GLN A 10 -66.18 2.81 -49.71
C GLN A 10 -65.07 3.77 -49.27
N SER A 11 -65.42 5.01 -48.91
CA SER A 11 -64.50 6.01 -48.40
C SER A 11 -63.91 5.62 -47.04
N VAL A 12 -64.73 5.08 -46.13
CA VAL A 12 -64.24 4.54 -44.85
C VAL A 12 -63.29 3.37 -45.09
N LYS A 13 -63.66 2.44 -45.97
CA LYS A 13 -62.81 1.29 -46.31
C LYS A 13 -61.45 1.74 -46.87
N SER A 14 -61.45 2.61 -47.88
CA SER A 14 -60.22 3.11 -48.50
C SER A 14 -59.32 3.88 -47.52
N THR A 15 -59.91 4.45 -46.46
CA THR A 15 -59.16 5.16 -45.41
C THR A 15 -58.64 4.22 -44.32
N LEU A 16 -59.39 3.16 -43.99
CA LEU A 16 -59.09 2.27 -42.87
C LEU A 16 -58.10 1.17 -43.25
N ASP A 17 -58.25 0.55 -44.42
CA ASP A 17 -57.36 -0.51 -44.92
C ASP A 17 -55.87 -0.10 -44.84
N PRO A 18 -55.43 1.06 -45.38
CA PRO A 18 -54.02 1.44 -45.31
C PRO A 18 -53.55 1.77 -43.88
N LYS A 19 -54.44 2.21 -42.99
CA LYS A 19 -54.10 2.45 -41.57
C LYS A 19 -53.91 1.14 -40.82
N ILE A 20 -54.75 0.13 -41.10
CA ILE A 20 -54.59 -1.22 -40.57
C ILE A 20 -53.28 -1.82 -41.06
N ASP A 21 -52.96 -1.67 -42.35
CA ASP A 21 -51.70 -2.16 -42.91
C ASP A 21 -50.49 -1.47 -42.26
N ALA A 22 -50.53 -0.14 -42.11
CA ALA A 22 -49.48 0.61 -41.43
C ALA A 22 -49.30 0.18 -39.96
N LEU A 23 -50.41 -0.09 -39.24
CA LEU A 23 -50.36 -0.62 -37.88
C LEU A 23 -49.76 -2.03 -37.83
N CYS A 24 -50.13 -2.92 -38.76
CA CYS A 24 -49.57 -4.26 -38.86
C CYS A 24 -48.05 -4.22 -39.09
N ILE A 25 -47.58 -3.34 -39.98
CA ILE A 25 -46.16 -3.12 -40.24
C ILE A 25 -45.46 -2.60 -38.97
N GLY A 26 -46.03 -1.57 -38.33
CA GLY A 26 -45.48 -0.99 -37.10
C GLY A 26 -45.39 -2.01 -35.95
N MET A 27 -46.41 -2.84 -35.78
CA MET A 27 -46.40 -3.94 -34.82
C MET A 27 -45.34 -4.99 -35.16
N GLY A 28 -45.11 -5.27 -36.44
CA GLY A 28 -44.04 -6.15 -36.90
C GLY A 28 -42.65 -5.62 -36.50
N HIS A 29 -42.40 -4.33 -36.74
CA HIS A 29 -41.13 -3.69 -36.34
C HIS A 29 -40.93 -3.72 -34.82
N LEU A 30 -41.95 -3.37 -34.05
CA LEU A 30 -41.87 -3.39 -32.58
C LEU A 30 -41.56 -4.79 -32.03
N ARG A 31 -42.12 -5.85 -32.63
CA ARG A 31 -41.80 -7.23 -32.23
C ARG A 31 -40.35 -7.59 -32.49
N GLU A 32 -39.79 -7.14 -33.62
CA GLU A 32 -38.39 -7.40 -33.95
C GLU A 32 -37.45 -6.61 -33.03
N GLU A 33 -37.78 -5.35 -32.73
CA GLU A 33 -37.02 -4.54 -31.77
C GLU A 33 -37.06 -5.15 -30.37
N ASP A 34 -38.23 -5.61 -29.92
CA ASP A 34 -38.40 -6.29 -28.62
C ASP A 34 -37.57 -7.57 -28.55
N LYS A 35 -37.56 -8.38 -29.62
CA LYS A 35 -36.72 -9.58 -29.72
C LYS A 35 -35.24 -9.23 -29.62
N ARG A 36 -34.79 -8.23 -30.40
CA ARG A 36 -33.39 -7.77 -30.38
C ARG A 36 -32.99 -7.23 -29.02
N LEU A 37 -33.88 -6.51 -28.33
CA LEU A 37 -33.64 -6.00 -26.98
C LEU A 37 -33.49 -7.16 -25.99
N LYS A 38 -34.36 -8.17 -26.05
CA LYS A 38 -34.27 -9.37 -25.21
C LYS A 38 -32.93 -10.10 -25.39
N GLU A 39 -32.49 -10.27 -26.63
CA GLU A 39 -31.19 -10.90 -26.93
C GLU A 39 -30.02 -10.09 -26.36
N ARG A 40 -30.04 -8.76 -26.50
CA ARG A 40 -29.01 -7.88 -25.94
C ARG A 40 -28.98 -7.92 -24.41
N VAL A 41 -30.15 -7.90 -23.77
CA VAL A 41 -30.26 -7.99 -22.31
C VAL A 41 -29.73 -9.34 -21.82
N ALA A 42 -30.14 -10.44 -22.45
CA ALA A 42 -29.64 -11.78 -22.10
C ALA A 42 -28.12 -11.89 -22.25
N SER A 43 -27.54 -11.32 -23.31
CA SER A 43 -26.08 -11.26 -23.51
C SER A 43 -25.40 -10.47 -22.39
N ALA A 44 -25.91 -9.28 -22.06
CA ALA A 44 -25.34 -8.43 -21.02
C ALA A 44 -25.44 -9.08 -19.63
N GLU A 45 -26.58 -9.72 -19.32
CA GLU A 45 -26.76 -10.47 -18.08
C GLU A 45 -25.80 -11.67 -17.99
N GLY A 46 -25.57 -12.36 -19.11
CA GLY A 46 -24.57 -13.43 -19.21
C GLY A 46 -23.15 -12.95 -18.93
N GLU A 47 -22.72 -11.85 -19.57
CA GLU A 47 -21.41 -11.24 -19.32
C GLU A 47 -21.24 -10.82 -17.85
N VAL A 48 -22.28 -10.23 -17.25
CA VAL A 48 -22.25 -9.87 -15.82
C VAL A 48 -22.15 -11.11 -14.93
N ALA A 49 -22.85 -12.19 -15.26
CA ALA A 49 -22.79 -13.44 -14.51
C ALA A 49 -21.39 -14.07 -14.57
N GLU A 50 -20.74 -14.04 -15.73
CA GLU A 50 -19.37 -14.55 -15.92
C GLU A 50 -18.30 -13.70 -15.23
N LEU A 51 -18.47 -12.37 -15.21
CA LEU A 51 -17.50 -11.44 -14.59
C LEU A 51 -17.61 -11.38 -13.05
N ARG A 52 -18.75 -11.76 -12.48
CA ARG A 52 -18.99 -11.66 -11.04
C ARG A 52 -18.12 -12.59 -10.19
N PRO A 53 -17.94 -13.89 -10.50
CA PRO A 53 -17.04 -14.79 -9.77
C PRO A 53 -15.56 -14.34 -9.77
N PRO A 54 -14.92 -14.02 -10.90
CA PRO A 54 -13.52 -13.62 -10.90
C PRO A 54 -13.31 -12.28 -10.17
N LEU A 55 -14.27 -11.35 -10.26
CA LEU A 55 -14.21 -10.11 -9.48
C LEU A 55 -14.25 -10.40 -7.97
N ALA A 56 -15.15 -11.27 -7.52
CA ALA A 56 -15.22 -11.67 -6.12
C ALA A 56 -13.91 -12.33 -5.66
N ALA A 57 -13.36 -13.25 -6.45
CA ALA A 57 -12.07 -13.88 -6.16
C ALA A 57 -10.91 -12.87 -6.08
N ALA A 58 -10.85 -11.93 -7.01
CA ALA A 58 -9.84 -10.87 -7.01
C ALA A 58 -9.96 -9.96 -5.79
N THR A 59 -11.18 -9.56 -5.41
CA THR A 59 -11.39 -8.76 -4.19
C THR A 59 -10.93 -9.49 -2.94
N GLN A 60 -11.26 -10.78 -2.83
CA GLN A 60 -10.80 -11.60 -1.70
C GLN A 60 -9.27 -11.67 -1.66
N HIS A 61 -8.62 -11.94 -2.80
CA HIS A 61 -7.17 -12.01 -2.89
C HIS A 61 -6.49 -10.71 -2.48
N VAL A 62 -7.02 -9.55 -2.89
CA VAL A 62 -6.52 -8.24 -2.46
C VAL A 62 -6.62 -8.08 -0.95
N THR A 63 -7.74 -8.47 -0.33
CA THR A 63 -7.89 -8.36 1.13
C THR A 63 -6.93 -9.28 1.89
N ASP A 64 -6.65 -10.47 1.36
CA ASP A 64 -5.71 -11.42 1.95
C ASP A 64 -4.27 -10.88 1.88
N LEU A 65 -3.88 -10.32 0.73
CA LEU A 65 -2.58 -9.66 0.56
C LEU A 65 -2.43 -8.44 1.47
N GLN A 66 -3.47 -7.62 1.63
CA GLN A 66 -3.44 -6.48 2.54
C GLN A 66 -3.20 -6.92 3.99
N ARG A 67 -3.86 -8.00 4.43
CA ARG A 67 -3.63 -8.58 5.77
C ARG A 67 -2.20 -9.07 5.92
N GLU A 68 -1.65 -9.72 4.90
CA GLU A 68 -0.27 -10.21 4.94
C GLU A 68 0.75 -9.07 4.96
N VAL A 69 0.54 -8.00 4.19
CA VAL A 69 1.40 -6.81 4.21
C VAL A 69 1.41 -6.18 5.61
N LEU A 70 0.25 -6.03 6.25
CA LEU A 70 0.17 -5.51 7.62
C LEU A 70 0.92 -6.40 8.62
N ARG A 71 0.76 -7.72 8.50
CA ARG A 71 1.44 -8.71 9.35
C ARG A 71 2.96 -8.61 9.20
N LEU A 72 3.46 -8.53 7.96
CA LEU A 72 4.88 -8.41 7.67
C LEU A 72 5.44 -7.06 8.13
N HIS A 73 4.67 -5.99 7.99
CA HIS A 73 5.06 -4.67 8.46
C HIS A 73 5.25 -4.64 9.98
N GLN A 74 4.27 -5.14 10.74
CA GLN A 74 4.38 -5.27 12.19
C GLN A 74 5.56 -6.15 12.60
N TRP A 75 5.79 -7.26 11.88
CA TRP A 75 6.93 -8.12 12.15
C TRP A 75 8.26 -7.39 11.91
N LEU A 76 8.38 -6.60 10.84
CA LEU A 76 9.56 -5.79 10.55
C LEU A 76 9.79 -4.73 11.62
N GLU A 77 8.76 -3.99 12.03
CA GLU A 77 8.84 -3.00 13.11
C GLU A 77 9.31 -3.66 14.43
N ASP A 78 8.79 -4.84 14.73
CA ASP A 78 9.21 -5.63 15.89
C ASP A 78 10.68 -6.05 15.81
N GLN A 79 11.15 -6.51 14.65
CA GLN A 79 12.54 -6.89 14.44
C GLN A 79 13.47 -5.68 14.52
N GLU A 80 13.12 -4.57 13.88
CA GLU A 80 13.89 -3.33 13.92
C GLU A 80 13.96 -2.77 15.34
N GLY A 81 12.83 -2.78 16.05
CA GLY A 81 12.76 -2.42 17.46
C GLY A 81 13.67 -3.28 18.32
N ARG A 82 13.65 -4.61 18.17
CA ARG A 82 14.55 -5.52 18.90
C ARG A 82 16.01 -5.28 18.57
N ALA A 83 16.34 -5.06 17.30
CA ALA A 83 17.71 -4.79 16.85
C ALA A 83 18.24 -3.46 17.38
N CYS A 84 17.37 -2.45 17.54
CA CYS A 84 17.76 -1.11 17.98
C CYS A 84 17.65 -0.89 19.49
N ARG A 85 17.05 -1.80 20.28
CA ARG A 85 16.90 -1.65 21.75
C ARG A 85 18.20 -1.38 22.49
N ASN A 86 19.31 -1.94 22.01
CA ASN A 86 20.63 -1.75 22.63
C ASN A 86 21.50 -0.73 21.88
N ASN A 87 20.94 -0.06 20.87
CA ASN A 87 21.65 0.94 20.08
C ASN A 87 21.43 2.32 20.71
N ILE A 88 22.52 2.97 21.11
CA ILE A 88 22.50 4.36 21.56
C ILE A 88 22.96 5.23 20.41
N ARG A 89 22.19 6.27 20.09
CA ARG A 89 22.59 7.31 19.13
C ARG A 89 23.25 8.45 19.86
N VAL A 90 24.54 8.66 19.62
CA VAL A 90 25.25 9.83 20.17
C VAL A 90 25.33 10.90 19.11
N VAL A 91 24.87 12.11 19.46
CA VAL A 91 24.78 13.28 18.56
C VAL A 91 25.66 14.38 19.12
N GLY A 92 26.36 15.12 18.23
CA GLY A 92 27.20 16.24 18.64
C GLY A 92 28.62 15.86 19.08
N LEU A 93 29.04 14.61 18.84
CA LEU A 93 30.44 14.23 19.01
C LEU A 93 31.32 15.12 18.10
N PRO A 94 32.44 15.67 18.60
CA PRO A 94 33.41 16.34 17.76
C PRO A 94 34.01 15.31 16.79
N GLU A 95 33.88 15.57 15.49
CA GLU A 95 34.50 14.75 14.44
C GLU A 95 36.01 14.94 14.54
N GLN A 96 36.70 14.05 15.27
CA GLN A 96 38.14 13.88 15.12
C GLN A 96 38.40 12.97 13.92
N GLU A 97 39.38 13.33 13.10
CA GLU A 97 39.80 12.52 11.94
C GLU A 97 40.15 11.11 12.40
N GLY A 98 39.28 10.15 12.02
CA GLY A 98 39.56 8.72 11.96
C GLY A 98 40.52 8.18 13.02
N SER A 99 40.16 8.26 14.31
CA SER A 99 40.83 7.42 15.31
C SER A 99 40.69 5.96 14.84
N PRO A 100 41.79 5.21 14.67
CA PRO A 100 41.74 3.82 14.23
C PRO A 100 40.89 2.93 15.14
N ASN A 101 40.70 3.35 16.39
CA ASN A 101 39.93 2.65 17.41
C ASN A 101 38.85 3.57 17.99
N MET A 102 37.70 3.61 17.32
CA MET A 102 36.53 4.35 17.78
C MET A 102 36.09 3.91 19.19
N ASP A 103 36.29 2.64 19.54
CA ASP A 103 35.96 2.10 20.86
C ASP A 103 36.77 2.77 21.99
N LEU A 104 38.09 2.91 21.83
CA LEU A 104 38.95 3.58 22.82
C LEU A 104 38.61 5.07 22.96
N TYR A 105 38.31 5.73 21.85
CA TYR A 105 37.87 7.11 21.86
C TYR A 105 36.55 7.28 22.61
N MET A 106 35.57 6.41 22.34
CA MET A 106 34.28 6.43 23.04
C MET A 106 34.43 6.13 24.53
N GLU A 107 35.30 5.21 24.92
CA GLU A 107 35.59 4.92 26.33
C GLU A 107 36.21 6.13 27.04
N GLN A 108 37.22 6.78 26.45
CA GLN A 108 37.82 7.99 27.00
C GLN A 108 36.84 9.14 27.09
N TRP A 109 36.05 9.37 26.03
CA TRP A 109 35.04 10.42 25.99
C TRP A 109 33.95 10.20 27.04
N LEU A 110 33.42 8.96 27.19
CA LEU A 110 32.45 8.62 28.23
C LEU A 110 33.05 8.75 29.64
N ALA A 111 34.30 8.33 29.83
CA ALA A 111 35.00 8.46 31.11
C ALA A 111 35.14 9.92 31.54
N GLN A 112 35.44 10.80 30.58
CA GLN A 112 35.65 12.22 30.81
C GLN A 112 34.34 13.00 30.96
N THR A 113 33.32 12.69 30.17
CA THR A 113 32.07 13.47 30.12
C THR A 113 30.99 12.94 31.07
N VAL A 114 30.82 11.63 31.18
CA VAL A 114 29.71 11.01 31.92
C VAL A 114 30.17 10.50 33.29
N LEU A 115 31.36 9.92 33.37
CA LEU A 115 31.86 9.27 34.61
C LEU A 115 32.78 10.16 35.46
N GLN A 116 33.02 11.42 35.07
CA GLN A 116 33.84 12.39 35.81
C GLN A 116 35.20 11.81 36.27
N GLY A 117 35.86 11.01 35.43
CA GLY A 117 37.19 10.46 35.72
C GLY A 117 37.21 9.20 36.60
N LYS A 118 36.06 8.62 36.97
CA LYS A 118 36.04 7.30 37.61
C LYS A 118 36.18 6.20 36.55
N GLN A 119 37.37 5.62 36.46
CA GLN A 119 37.59 4.45 35.60
C GLN A 119 36.72 3.30 36.07
N SER A 120 35.85 2.83 35.18
CA SER A 120 35.03 1.66 35.42
C SER A 120 35.24 0.74 34.22
N SER A 121 35.75 -0.47 34.49
CA SER A 121 35.96 -1.58 33.55
C SER A 121 34.65 -2.18 33.01
N PHE A 122 33.58 -1.39 32.94
CA PHE A 122 32.21 -1.83 32.68
C PHE A 122 31.84 -1.95 31.21
N PHE A 123 32.62 -1.36 30.31
CA PHE A 123 32.25 -1.30 28.90
C PHE A 123 32.98 -2.40 28.12
N SER A 124 32.20 -3.34 27.62
CA SER A 124 32.58 -4.16 26.47
C SER A 124 31.67 -3.67 25.35
N SER A 125 32.19 -2.95 24.36
CA SER A 125 31.40 -2.56 23.18
C SER A 125 31.24 -3.79 22.27
N GLY A 126 30.03 -3.99 21.74
CA GLY A 126 29.80 -4.96 20.68
C GLY A 126 29.99 -4.25 19.36
N LYS A 127 30.75 -4.85 18.43
CA LYS A 127 31.07 -4.36 17.08
C LYS A 127 30.57 -2.93 16.79
N SER A 128 31.43 -1.94 17.02
CA SER A 128 31.27 -0.61 16.44
C SER A 128 31.28 -0.76 14.92
N ALA A 129 30.16 -0.48 14.27
CA ALA A 129 30.01 -0.70 12.83
C ALA A 129 30.77 0.38 12.05
N GLN A 130 32.06 0.15 11.83
CA GLN A 130 32.85 0.80 10.79
C GLN A 130 33.25 -0.19 9.68
N GLY A 131 32.59 -1.35 9.61
CA GLY A 131 32.76 -2.35 8.56
C GLY A 131 31.58 -2.34 7.60
N GLY A 132 31.80 -1.85 6.37
CA GLY A 132 30.85 -1.95 5.26
C GLY A 132 30.00 -0.69 5.04
N VAL A 133 30.61 0.34 4.46
CA VAL A 133 29.90 1.50 3.94
C VAL A 133 29.03 1.05 2.76
N VAL A 134 27.76 0.74 2.99
CA VAL A 134 26.75 0.89 1.94
C VAL A 134 26.57 2.40 1.77
N ARG A 135 27.30 2.96 0.80
CA ARG A 135 27.18 4.35 0.38
C ARG A 135 25.78 4.55 -0.20
N GLY A 136 24.82 4.94 0.64
CA GLY A 136 23.62 5.61 0.17
C GLY A 136 24.05 6.89 -0.55
N GLY A 137 23.92 6.88 -1.87
CA GLY A 137 24.46 7.91 -2.75
C GLY A 137 23.90 9.30 -2.46
N ALA A 138 24.81 10.26 -2.29
CA ALA A 138 24.72 11.64 -2.74
C ALA A 138 26.03 12.35 -2.33
N THR A 139 26.87 12.63 -3.32
CA THR A 139 28.03 13.50 -3.19
C THR A 139 27.60 14.96 -2.97
N ARG A 140 28.43 15.70 -2.22
CA ARG A 140 28.41 17.15 -1.90
C ARG A 140 27.90 17.52 -0.51
N THR A 141 28.87 17.64 0.40
CA THR A 141 28.79 18.41 1.65
C THR A 141 28.62 19.89 1.33
N ALA A 142 27.43 20.43 1.60
CA ALA A 142 27.18 21.88 1.66
C ALA A 142 27.53 22.40 3.07
N PRO A 143 28.02 23.64 3.21
CA PRO A 143 28.28 24.25 4.51
C PRO A 143 26.93 24.49 5.21
N GLY A 144 26.67 23.76 6.30
CA GLY A 144 25.37 23.71 7.00
C GLY A 144 24.80 22.30 7.19
N ALA A 145 25.48 21.26 6.69
CA ALA A 145 25.04 19.87 6.90
C ALA A 145 25.07 19.49 8.39
N ARG A 146 23.91 19.08 8.93
CA ARG A 146 23.76 18.58 10.30
C ARG A 146 24.66 17.35 10.52
N ARG A 147 25.39 17.31 11.63
CA ARG A 147 26.24 16.17 12.04
C ARG A 147 25.40 14.89 12.11
N ARG A 148 25.89 13.79 11.54
CA ARG A 148 25.15 12.52 11.48
C ARG A 148 25.28 11.75 12.81
N PRO A 149 24.19 11.18 13.35
CA PRO A 149 24.25 10.38 14.58
C PRO A 149 25.08 9.11 14.40
N LEU A 150 25.89 8.76 15.39
CA LEU A 150 26.65 7.50 15.43
C LEU A 150 25.85 6.43 16.20
N PRO A 151 25.54 5.27 15.59
CA PRO A 151 24.92 4.14 16.29
C PRO A 151 25.99 3.31 17.04
N LEU A 152 25.80 3.13 18.35
CA LEU A 152 26.66 2.27 19.19
C LEU A 152 25.85 1.10 19.75
N ASN A 153 26.32 -0.13 19.53
CA ASN A 153 25.67 -1.35 20.00
C ASN A 153 26.23 -1.80 21.36
N ARG A 154 25.36 -1.91 22.37
CA ARG A 154 25.73 -2.45 23.70
C ARG A 154 25.47 -3.97 23.79
N PRO A 155 26.48 -4.80 24.10
CA PRO A 155 26.27 -6.16 24.55
C PRO A 155 25.56 -6.18 25.90
N SER A 156 24.79 -7.24 26.12
CA SER A 156 23.91 -7.47 27.26
C SER A 156 24.51 -7.08 28.63
N TRP A 157 23.72 -6.33 29.41
CA TRP A 157 24.05 -5.99 30.78
C TRP A 157 24.06 -7.28 31.62
N LYS A 158 25.23 -7.73 32.08
CA LYS A 158 25.30 -8.69 33.18
C LYS A 158 24.73 -7.99 34.42
N ARG A 159 23.55 -8.44 34.90
CA ARG A 159 22.96 -7.97 36.16
C ARG A 159 24.00 -8.10 37.27
N ILE A 160 24.39 -6.96 37.83
CA ILE A 160 25.14 -6.89 39.08
C ILE A 160 24.17 -7.37 40.18
N ARG A 161 24.42 -8.54 40.77
CA ARG A 161 23.79 -8.88 42.05
C ARG A 161 24.55 -8.09 43.13
N PRO A 162 23.88 -7.34 44.01
CA PRO A 162 24.55 -6.70 45.12
C PRO A 162 25.16 -7.77 46.04
N VAL A 163 26.45 -7.65 46.33
CA VAL A 163 27.12 -8.41 47.38
C VAL A 163 26.56 -7.90 48.70
N GLN A 164 25.79 -8.74 49.41
CA GLN A 164 25.42 -8.45 50.79
C GLN A 164 26.67 -8.53 51.66
N ARG A 165 26.94 -7.46 52.40
CA ARG A 165 27.90 -7.44 53.52
C ARG A 165 27.21 -7.95 54.77
#